data_AF-A2EAT4-F1
#
_entry.id   AF-A2EAT4-F1
#
_cell.length_a   1.000
_cell.length_b   1.000
_cell.length_c   1.000
_cell.angle_alpha   90.00
_cell.angle_beta   90.00
_cell.angle_gamma   90.00
#
_symmetry.space_group_name_H-M   'P 1'
#
loop_
_entity.id
_entity.type
_entity.pdbx_description
1 polymer ?
#
loop_
_entity_poly.entity_id
_entity_poly.type
_entity_poly.pdbx_seq_one_letter_code
_entity_poly.pdbx_strand_id
1 'polypeptide(L)'
;MAAKIPKVFGRQILEGQLVIRRGHKQQEFAINFAVGHGEFEVYSQDWKKCYHSFQIADGRADMIEDNLLRIEYAVKGQAFDFLIRFDRCDLILNAFSQAQPDRRGAGENQITNVPTKEIYAFGCNLPPATAESSFVPYLEAQARKRLLFLSSSVETNEPLLAAIACEFRMRFPQIEPDNWTEAFEVLWFEFVAFCVSLWTQCLKSVIEPHTGPNSFEYFRRLAASISALLAKGADVFNVDRRAFLIAVRKFLDEGDPGDIPATSKALVSDVELALGNVRKRWLLQLTDMFEFTQLFSVSVVIASAVSPLTKDICVLAGQLCSWSISMVNSLTRGPRIQDFRNGIEKLSVSVLRANDTKRYSPEFHCTLALWKLAELARAVE
;
A
#
# COMPACT_ATOMS: atom_id res chain seq x y z
N MET A 1 28.20 -22.93 8.39
CA MET A 1 27.07 -22.65 7.48
C MET A 1 26.54 -21.27 7.84
N ALA A 2 26.77 -20.26 6.99
CA ALA A 2 26.28 -18.91 7.25
C ALA A 2 24.81 -18.82 6.81
N ALA A 3 23.94 -18.42 7.73
CA ALA A 3 22.52 -18.21 7.46
C ALA A 3 22.37 -17.08 6.43
N LYS A 4 21.73 -17.37 5.29
CA LYS A 4 21.17 -16.34 4.40
C LYS A 4 20.12 -15.59 5.22
N ILE A 5 20.38 -14.33 5.56
CA ILE A 5 19.35 -13.46 6.13
C ILE A 5 18.51 -12.98 4.95
N PRO A 6 17.24 -13.39 4.80
CA PRO A 6 16.37 -12.83 3.78
C PRO A 6 15.86 -11.49 4.35
N LYS A 7 16.53 -10.39 4.03
CA LYS A 7 16.01 -9.06 4.36
C LYS A 7 15.00 -8.66 3.29
N VAL A 8 13.73 -8.67 3.68
CA VAL A 8 12.59 -8.47 2.78
C VAL A 8 12.41 -6.99 2.42
N PHE A 9 12.73 -6.02 3.29
CA PHE A 9 12.80 -4.58 2.98
C PHE A 9 13.66 -3.80 3.98
N GLY A 10 14.10 -2.58 3.62
CA GLY A 10 14.61 -1.56 4.57
C GLY A 10 16.13 -1.32 4.58
N ARG A 11 16.91 -2.04 3.77
CA ARG A 11 18.33 -1.73 3.52
C ARG A 11 18.63 -1.97 2.05
N GLN A 12 18.97 -0.92 1.31
CA GLN A 12 19.49 -1.10 -0.04
C GLN A 12 20.90 -1.68 0.09
N ILE A 13 21.09 -2.91 -0.39
CA ILE A 13 22.40 -3.51 -0.52
C ILE A 13 22.99 -3.02 -1.83
N LEU A 14 24.10 -2.31 -1.73
CA LEU A 14 24.84 -1.74 -2.84
C LEU A 14 26.22 -2.37 -2.89
N GLU A 15 26.70 -2.60 -4.10
CA GLU A 15 28.06 -3.06 -4.35
C GLU A 15 28.94 -1.87 -4.69
N GLY A 16 30.14 -1.80 -4.11
CA GLY A 16 31.08 -0.72 -4.36
C GLY A 16 32.49 -1.08 -3.94
N GLN A 17 33.35 -0.07 -3.88
CA GLN A 17 34.74 -0.25 -3.46
C GLN A 17 35.10 0.65 -2.29
N LEU A 18 35.64 0.07 -1.22
CA LEU A 18 36.25 0.80 -0.13
C LEU A 18 37.65 1.21 -0.55
N VAL A 19 37.93 2.51 -0.52
CA VAL A 19 39.22 3.07 -0.92
C VAL A 19 40.03 3.43 0.32
N ILE A 20 41.17 2.77 0.50
CA ILE A 20 42.10 3.04 1.60
C ILE A 20 43.32 3.75 1.02
N ARG A 21 43.59 4.97 1.51
CA ARG A 21 44.80 5.73 1.19
C ARG A 21 45.85 5.52 2.27
N ARG A 22 47.01 4.95 1.93
CA ARG A 22 48.19 4.85 2.81
C ARG A 22 49.37 5.56 2.15
N GLY A 23 49.60 6.81 2.51
CA GLY A 23 50.59 7.66 1.85
C GLY A 23 50.26 7.88 0.37
N HIS A 24 51.21 7.60 -0.52
CA HIS A 24 51.03 7.70 -1.99
C HIS A 24 50.38 6.48 -2.64
N LYS A 25 50.02 5.44 -1.88
CA LYS A 25 49.40 4.21 -2.41
C LYS A 25 47.91 4.16 -2.09
N GLN A 26 47.10 3.94 -3.12
CA GLN A 26 45.67 3.69 -3.04
C GLN A 26 45.41 2.18 -3.18
N GLN A 27 44.63 1.62 -2.26
CA GLN A 27 44.13 0.25 -2.35
C GLN A 27 42.62 0.27 -2.34
N GLU A 28 42.00 -0.51 -3.22
CA GLU A 28 40.55 -0.61 -3.35
C GLU A 28 40.12 -2.05 -3.06
N PHE A 29 39.07 -2.19 -2.24
CA PHE A 29 38.53 -3.49 -1.84
C PHE A 29 37.05 -3.55 -2.20
N ALA A 30 36.62 -4.63 -2.85
CA ALA A 30 35.21 -4.86 -3.10
C ALA A 30 34.46 -5.01 -1.77
N ILE A 31 33.37 -4.27 -1.63
CA ILE A 31 32.51 -4.25 -0.45
C ILE A 31 31.05 -4.34 -0.86
N ASN A 32 30.24 -4.81 0.08
CA ASN A 32 28.81 -4.57 0.07
C ASN A 32 28.50 -3.54 1.14
N PHE A 33 27.66 -2.56 0.87
CA PHE A 33 27.22 -1.62 1.88
C PHE A 33 25.71 -1.50 1.88
N ALA A 34 25.15 -1.32 3.07
CA ALA A 34 23.73 -1.26 3.32
C ALA A 34 23.37 0.16 3.74
N VAL A 35 22.46 0.78 2.99
CA VAL A 35 21.89 2.09 3.33
C VAL A 35 20.44 1.87 3.76
N GLY A 36 20.15 2.06 5.05
CA GLY A 36 18.82 1.89 5.63
C GLY A 36 18.20 3.21 6.09
N HIS A 37 17.00 3.13 6.71
CA HIS A 37 16.19 4.28 7.12
C HIS A 37 16.79 5.16 8.24
N GLY A 38 18.00 4.84 8.69
CA GLY A 38 18.69 5.50 9.79
C GLY A 38 20.11 4.98 10.01
N GLU A 39 20.48 3.85 9.42
CA GLU A 39 21.78 3.21 9.59
C GLU A 39 22.53 3.05 8.26
N PHE A 40 23.85 3.21 8.33
CA PHE A 40 24.77 2.94 7.24
C PHE A 40 25.76 1.87 7.69
N GLU A 41 25.88 0.80 6.92
CA GLU A 41 26.79 -0.30 7.22
C GLU A 41 27.65 -0.67 6.01
N VAL A 42 28.90 -1.04 6.25
CA VAL A 42 29.85 -1.46 5.22
C VAL A 42 30.40 -2.83 5.58
N TYR A 43 30.33 -3.77 4.65
CA TYR A 43 30.70 -5.17 4.82
C TYR A 43 31.72 -5.61 3.78
N SER A 44 32.48 -6.66 4.08
CA SER A 44 33.23 -7.42 3.08
C SER A 44 32.28 -8.02 2.04
N GLN A 45 32.78 -8.24 0.82
CA GLN A 45 32.00 -8.84 -0.26
C GLN A 45 31.40 -10.21 0.12
N ASP A 46 32.07 -10.98 0.98
CA ASP A 46 31.61 -12.27 1.49
C ASP A 46 30.76 -12.18 2.78
N TRP A 47 30.39 -10.97 3.20
CA TRP A 47 29.60 -10.65 4.39
C TRP A 47 30.17 -11.10 5.74
N LYS A 48 31.40 -11.63 5.78
CA LYS A 48 31.99 -12.14 7.03
C LYS A 48 32.50 -11.05 7.95
N LYS A 49 32.80 -9.87 7.42
CA LYS A 49 33.35 -8.76 8.21
C LYS A 49 32.53 -7.50 7.99
N CYS A 50 32.07 -6.89 9.08
CA CYS A 50 31.52 -5.53 9.09
C CYS A 50 32.68 -4.56 9.39
N TYR A 51 32.93 -3.62 8.48
CA TYR A 51 33.95 -2.58 8.63
C TYR A 51 33.41 -1.36 9.37
N HIS A 52 32.20 -0.92 9.01
CA HIS A 52 31.55 0.26 9.57
C HIS A 52 30.06 -0.04 9.80
N SER A 53 29.50 0.49 10.88
CA SER A 53 28.07 0.43 11.21
C SER A 53 27.76 1.61 12.13
N PHE A 54 26.92 2.54 11.67
CA PHE A 54 26.60 3.77 12.41
C PHE A 54 25.25 4.34 11.99
N GLN A 55 24.69 5.24 12.80
CA GLN A 55 23.49 5.97 12.42
C GLN A 55 23.85 7.08 11.44
N ILE A 56 23.12 7.22 10.34
CA ILE A 56 23.34 8.24 9.30
C ILE A 56 23.27 9.66 9.91
N ALA A 57 22.43 9.86 10.93
CA ALA A 57 22.33 11.13 11.66
C ALA A 57 23.66 11.53 12.35
N ASP A 58 24.51 10.55 12.68
CA ASP A 58 25.81 10.77 13.31
C ASP A 58 26.95 10.93 12.27
N GLY A 59 26.59 10.98 10.98
CA GLY A 59 27.55 11.02 9.88
C GLY A 59 27.29 12.09 8.82
N ARG A 60 28.23 12.19 7.91
CA ARG A 60 28.24 13.09 6.77
C ARG A 60 28.84 12.38 5.56
N ALA A 61 28.27 12.63 4.39
CA ALA A 61 28.85 12.20 3.12
C ALA A 61 29.09 13.41 2.21
N ASP A 62 30.28 13.48 1.60
CA ASP A 62 30.65 14.50 0.64
C ASP A 62 31.26 13.85 -0.60
N MET A 63 30.93 14.36 -1.79
CA MET A 63 31.58 13.94 -3.03
C MET A 63 32.92 14.65 -3.16
N ILE A 64 34.00 13.88 -3.29
CA ILE A 64 35.34 14.45 -3.51
C ILE A 64 35.64 14.54 -5.00
N GLU A 65 35.32 13.48 -5.75
CA GLU A 65 35.56 13.33 -7.18
C GLU A 65 34.39 12.53 -7.78
N ASP A 66 34.30 12.48 -9.11
CA ASP A 66 33.29 11.66 -9.79
C ASP A 66 33.35 10.21 -9.29
N ASN A 67 32.18 9.71 -8.90
CA ASN A 67 31.98 8.37 -8.34
C ASN A 67 32.79 8.09 -7.05
N LEU A 68 33.30 9.09 -6.34
CA LEU A 68 34.06 8.92 -5.10
C LEU A 68 33.51 9.78 -3.96
N LEU A 69 33.01 9.11 -2.93
CA LEU A 69 32.46 9.71 -1.72
C LEU A 69 33.42 9.58 -0.55
N ARG A 70 33.48 10.63 0.26
CA ARG A 70 33.99 10.59 1.62
C ARG A 70 32.84 10.49 2.58
N ILE A 71 32.94 9.53 3.50
CA ILE A 71 32.00 9.35 4.58
C ILE A 71 32.74 9.57 5.88
N GLU A 72 32.20 10.46 6.71
CA GLU A 72 32.69 10.77 8.04
C GLU A 72 31.59 10.49 9.05
N TYR A 73 31.93 9.95 10.20
CA TYR A 73 30.95 9.78 11.28
C TYR A 73 31.65 9.75 12.64
N ALA A 74 30.90 10.06 13.70
CA ALA A 74 31.41 10.03 15.06
C ALA A 74 30.57 9.11 15.95
N VAL A 75 31.21 8.17 16.63
CA VAL A 75 30.55 7.29 17.61
C VAL A 75 31.31 7.32 18.92
N LYS A 76 30.60 7.64 20.02
CA LYS A 76 31.17 7.66 21.38
C LYS A 76 32.47 8.50 21.50
N GLY A 77 32.52 9.63 20.80
CA GLY A 77 33.67 10.55 20.84
C GLY A 77 34.87 10.17 19.97
N GLN A 78 34.79 9.09 19.18
CA GLN A 78 35.78 8.75 18.16
C GLN A 78 35.26 9.11 16.76
N ALA A 79 36.07 9.85 16.01
CA ALA A 79 35.80 10.20 14.62
C ALA A 79 36.40 9.16 13.68
N PHE A 80 35.64 8.80 12.65
CA PHE A 80 36.04 7.87 11.61
C PHE A 80 35.83 8.52 10.25
N ASP A 81 36.75 8.28 9.32
CA ASP A 81 36.67 8.70 7.93
C ASP A 81 37.04 7.55 6.99
N PHE A 82 36.30 7.42 5.90
CA PHE A 82 36.61 6.46 4.85
C PHE A 82 36.07 6.91 3.49
N LEU A 83 36.55 6.27 2.43
CA LEU A 83 36.18 6.61 1.06
C LEU A 83 35.46 5.43 0.41
N ILE A 84 34.36 5.69 -0.30
CA ILE A 84 33.63 4.71 -1.12
C ILE A 84 33.63 5.18 -2.57
N ARG A 85 34.05 4.31 -3.49
CA ARG A 85 33.83 4.48 -4.92
C ARG A 85 32.55 3.75 -5.34
N PHE A 86 31.62 4.49 -5.94
CA PHE A 86 30.30 4.01 -6.33
C PHE A 86 29.70 4.90 -7.44
N ASP A 87 29.11 4.30 -8.49
CA ASP A 87 28.66 5.07 -9.66
C ASP A 87 27.41 5.93 -9.44
N ARG A 88 26.65 5.63 -8.38
CA ARG A 88 25.41 6.35 -8.02
C ARG A 88 25.57 7.10 -6.70
N CYS A 89 26.63 7.92 -6.62
CA CYS A 89 26.94 8.74 -5.45
C CYS A 89 25.78 9.60 -4.97
N ASP A 90 24.93 10.05 -5.91
CA ASP A 90 23.69 10.78 -5.64
C ASP A 90 22.81 10.07 -4.60
N LEU A 91 22.77 8.74 -4.63
CA LEU A 91 21.96 7.94 -3.72
C LEU A 91 22.43 8.04 -2.26
N ILE A 92 23.74 7.96 -2.05
CA ILE A 92 24.31 8.04 -0.70
C ILE A 92 24.22 9.48 -0.17
N LEU A 93 24.55 10.46 -0.99
CA LEU A 93 24.45 11.89 -0.61
C LEU A 93 23.02 12.27 -0.21
N ASN A 94 22.02 11.75 -0.93
CA ASN A 94 20.62 11.96 -0.60
C ASN A 94 20.28 11.35 0.77
N ALA A 95 20.71 10.12 1.08
CA ALA A 95 20.47 9.51 2.38
C ALA A 95 21.08 10.32 3.54
N PHE A 96 22.31 10.82 3.39
CA PHE A 96 22.97 11.64 4.42
C PHE A 96 22.37 13.03 4.58
N SER A 97 21.99 13.69 3.49
CA SER A 97 21.33 14.99 3.56
C SER A 97 19.94 14.93 4.20
N GLN A 98 19.24 13.79 4.08
CA GLN A 98 17.93 13.56 4.68
C GLN A 98 17.97 13.40 6.21
N ALA A 99 19.06 12.89 6.77
CA ALA A 99 19.20 12.65 8.21
C ALA A 99 19.58 13.90 9.01
N GLN A 100 19.95 15.01 8.36
CA GLN A 100 20.38 16.24 9.04
C GLN A 100 19.20 17.20 9.31
N PRO A 101 18.97 17.63 10.57
CA PRO A 101 17.79 18.41 10.94
C PRO A 101 17.74 19.86 10.41
N ASP A 102 18.86 20.49 10.02
CA ASP A 102 18.99 21.96 9.99
C ASP A 102 19.04 22.65 8.61
N ARG A 103 18.61 22.01 7.51
CA ARG A 103 18.52 22.68 6.18
C ARG A 103 17.10 22.88 5.64
N ARG A 104 16.11 23.05 6.51
CA ARG A 104 14.71 23.33 6.10
C ARG A 104 14.46 24.83 5.90
N GLY A 105 14.91 25.35 4.77
CA GLY A 105 14.36 26.56 4.16
C GLY A 105 13.39 26.18 3.05
N ALA A 106 12.12 26.59 3.21
CA ALA A 106 11.10 26.75 2.16
C ALA A 106 11.23 25.89 0.88
N GLY A 107 10.56 24.73 0.89
CA GLY A 107 10.18 24.04 -0.34
C GLY A 107 8.90 23.26 -0.06
N GLU A 108 7.84 23.55 -0.81
CA GLU A 108 6.62 22.74 -0.83
C GLU A 108 6.99 21.26 -0.86
N ASN A 109 6.23 20.43 -0.14
CA ASN A 109 6.41 18.98 -0.10
C ASN A 109 6.22 18.39 -1.52
N GLN A 110 7.23 18.45 -2.38
CA GLN A 110 7.24 17.77 -3.66
C GLN A 110 7.32 16.27 -3.38
N ILE A 111 6.15 15.63 -3.38
CA ILE A 111 6.02 14.19 -3.52
C ILE A 111 6.67 13.83 -4.85
N THR A 112 7.57 12.85 -4.83
CA THR A 112 8.22 12.39 -6.07
C THR A 112 7.16 11.71 -6.93
N ASN A 113 6.84 12.30 -8.09
CA ASN A 113 6.06 11.61 -9.11
C ASN A 113 6.91 10.49 -9.70
N VAL A 114 6.48 9.25 -9.49
CA VAL A 114 7.11 8.07 -10.09
C VAL A 114 6.35 7.68 -11.35
N PRO A 115 7.03 7.49 -12.50
CA PRO A 115 6.38 7.00 -13.72
C PRO A 115 5.66 5.66 -13.50
N THR A 116 4.49 5.49 -14.10
CA THR A 116 3.67 4.27 -13.99
C THR A 116 4.44 2.99 -14.34
N LYS A 117 5.30 3.05 -15.36
CA LYS A 117 6.16 1.93 -15.79
C LYS A 117 7.12 1.48 -14.69
N GLU A 118 7.69 2.42 -13.94
CA GLU A 118 8.58 2.13 -12.82
C GLU A 118 7.79 1.56 -11.63
N ILE A 119 6.53 1.95 -11.46
CA ILE A 119 5.65 1.37 -10.43
C ILE A 119 5.33 -0.10 -10.75
N TYR A 120 5.10 -0.45 -12.02
CA TYR A 120 4.88 -1.85 -12.40
C TYR A 120 6.14 -2.70 -12.21
N ALA A 121 7.30 -2.17 -12.63
CA ALA A 121 8.60 -2.77 -12.38
C ALA A 121 8.83 -3.02 -10.88
N PHE A 122 8.53 -2.01 -10.06
CA PHE A 122 8.56 -2.10 -8.60
C PHE A 122 7.60 -3.17 -8.07
N GLY A 123 6.37 -3.20 -8.59
CA GLY A 123 5.29 -4.11 -8.19
C GLY A 123 5.71 -5.58 -8.23
N CYS A 124 6.44 -5.96 -9.28
CA CYS A 124 6.86 -7.33 -9.55
C CYS A 124 8.35 -7.59 -9.38
N ASN A 125 9.15 -6.57 -9.04
CA ASN A 125 10.61 -6.63 -8.94
C ASN A 125 11.30 -7.13 -10.22
N LEU A 126 10.82 -6.69 -11.39
CA LEU A 126 11.39 -7.01 -12.71
C LEU A 126 11.71 -5.72 -13.49
N PRO A 127 12.55 -5.78 -14.54
CA PRO A 127 12.79 -4.65 -15.42
C PRO A 127 11.47 -4.11 -16.04
N PRO A 128 11.34 -2.79 -16.28
CA PRO A 128 10.09 -2.18 -16.76
C PRO A 128 9.51 -2.81 -18.02
N ALA A 129 10.34 -3.12 -19.02
CA ALA A 129 9.89 -3.75 -20.26
C ALA A 129 9.28 -5.16 -20.03
N THR A 130 9.84 -5.91 -19.08
CA THR A 130 9.33 -7.24 -18.70
C THR A 130 8.04 -7.11 -17.90
N ALA A 131 7.98 -6.16 -16.97
CA ALA A 131 6.78 -5.89 -16.17
C ALA A 131 5.58 -5.53 -17.04
N GLU A 132 5.77 -4.68 -18.06
CA GLU A 132 4.71 -4.29 -19.00
C GLU A 132 4.11 -5.48 -19.75
N SER A 133 4.93 -6.41 -20.21
CA SER A 133 4.48 -7.55 -21.02
C SER A 133 3.93 -8.72 -20.19
N SER A 134 4.40 -8.91 -18.95
CA SER A 134 4.10 -10.09 -18.15
C SER A 134 3.26 -9.84 -16.90
N PHE A 135 3.35 -8.65 -16.28
CA PHE A 135 2.69 -8.36 -15.01
C PHE A 135 1.41 -7.53 -15.18
N VAL A 136 1.41 -6.55 -16.10
CA VAL A 136 0.24 -5.69 -16.38
C VAL A 136 -1.03 -6.48 -16.71
N PRO A 137 -1.01 -7.57 -17.50
CA PRO A 137 -2.21 -8.37 -17.75
C PRO A 137 -2.88 -8.91 -16.47
N TYR A 138 -2.09 -9.27 -15.46
CA TYR A 138 -2.64 -9.69 -14.16
C TYR A 138 -3.25 -8.51 -13.39
N LEU A 139 -2.61 -7.33 -13.43
CA LEU A 139 -3.15 -6.12 -12.82
C LEU A 139 -4.49 -5.72 -13.45
N GLU A 140 -4.61 -5.78 -14.77
CA GLU A 140 -5.85 -5.49 -15.49
C GLU A 140 -6.95 -6.49 -15.16
N ALA A 141 -6.64 -7.78 -15.16
CA ALA A 141 -7.59 -8.83 -14.79
C ALA A 141 -8.10 -8.62 -13.36
N GLN A 142 -7.19 -8.33 -12.42
CA GLN A 142 -7.52 -8.08 -11.02
C GLN A 142 -8.35 -6.80 -10.86
N ALA A 143 -7.99 -5.72 -11.55
CA ALA A 143 -8.75 -4.47 -11.55
C ALA A 143 -10.18 -4.69 -12.05
N ARG A 144 -10.35 -5.34 -13.20
CA ARG A 144 -11.69 -5.65 -13.74
C ARG A 144 -12.50 -6.51 -12.78
N LYS A 145 -11.90 -7.55 -12.19
CA LYS A 145 -12.55 -8.43 -11.20
C LYS A 145 -13.05 -7.63 -10.00
N ARG A 146 -12.23 -6.71 -9.48
CA ARG A 146 -12.59 -5.82 -8.35
C ARG A 146 -13.66 -4.78 -8.70
N LEU A 147 -13.58 -4.16 -9.87
CA LEU A 147 -14.60 -3.20 -10.31
C LEU A 147 -15.96 -3.89 -10.49
N LEU A 148 -16.00 -5.03 -11.19
CA LEU A 148 -17.20 -5.86 -11.35
C LEU A 148 -17.75 -6.39 -10.03
N PHE A 149 -16.90 -6.52 -9.01
CA PHE A 149 -17.36 -6.90 -7.68
C PHE A 149 -18.22 -5.80 -7.05
N LEU A 150 -17.74 -4.56 -7.12
CA LEU A 150 -18.31 -3.39 -6.45
C LEU A 150 -19.44 -2.72 -7.24
N SER A 151 -19.35 -2.69 -8.57
CA SER A 151 -20.31 -2.03 -9.45
C SER A 151 -20.40 -2.77 -10.79
N SER A 152 -21.27 -2.30 -11.68
CA SER A 152 -21.34 -2.81 -13.05
C SER A 152 -20.23 -2.26 -13.97
N SER A 153 -19.22 -1.57 -13.42
CA SER A 153 -18.11 -0.98 -14.17
C SER A 153 -17.05 -2.02 -14.56
N VAL A 154 -16.47 -1.84 -15.75
CA VAL A 154 -15.36 -2.65 -16.27
C VAL A 154 -14.18 -1.81 -16.75
N GLU A 155 -14.30 -0.48 -16.70
CA GLU A 155 -13.27 0.43 -17.20
C GLU A 155 -12.16 0.61 -16.17
N THR A 156 -10.98 0.13 -16.52
CA THR A 156 -9.76 0.28 -15.71
C THR A 156 -9.05 1.59 -16.02
N ASN A 157 -8.25 2.08 -15.08
CA ASN A 157 -7.42 3.27 -15.26
C ASN A 157 -6.02 3.06 -14.66
N GLU A 158 -5.03 3.82 -15.10
CA GLU A 158 -3.64 3.67 -14.64
C GLU A 158 -3.47 3.82 -13.11
N PRO A 159 -4.10 4.81 -12.44
CA PRO A 159 -4.02 4.93 -10.98
C PRO A 159 -4.49 3.67 -10.23
N LEU A 160 -5.55 3.02 -10.71
CA LEU A 160 -6.04 1.76 -10.16
C LEU A 160 -5.02 0.63 -10.32
N LEU A 161 -4.44 0.47 -11.52
CA LEU A 161 -3.43 -0.55 -11.77
C LEU A 161 -2.18 -0.33 -10.90
N ALA A 162 -1.75 0.93 -10.76
CA ALA A 162 -0.60 1.30 -9.93
C ALA A 162 -0.83 1.01 -8.44
N ALA A 163 -2.03 1.29 -7.93
CA ALA A 163 -2.40 0.97 -6.55
C ALA A 163 -2.39 -0.54 -6.28
N ILE A 164 -2.94 -1.35 -7.20
CA ILE A 164 -2.93 -2.82 -7.10
C ILE A 164 -1.49 -3.37 -7.16
N ALA A 165 -0.62 -2.80 -8.01
CA ALA A 165 0.79 -3.19 -8.08
C ALA A 165 1.52 -2.95 -6.74
N CYS A 166 1.26 -1.82 -6.08
CA CYS A 166 1.82 -1.52 -4.77
C CYS A 166 1.31 -2.48 -3.69
N GLU A 167 -0.01 -2.74 -3.68
CA GLU A 167 -0.63 -3.70 -2.77
C GLU A 167 -0.04 -5.11 -2.93
N PHE A 168 0.10 -5.58 -4.18
CA PHE A 168 0.72 -6.85 -4.50
C PHE A 168 2.16 -6.93 -3.99
N ARG A 169 2.96 -5.87 -4.21
CA ARG A 169 4.36 -5.82 -3.75
C ARG A 169 4.49 -5.90 -2.25
N MET A 170 3.65 -5.18 -1.51
CA MET A 170 3.65 -5.21 -0.04
C MET A 170 3.16 -6.54 0.51
N ARG A 171 2.24 -7.20 -0.21
CA ARG A 171 1.72 -8.50 0.17
C ARG A 171 2.71 -9.64 -0.11
N PHE A 172 3.43 -9.55 -1.22
CA PHE A 172 4.24 -10.63 -1.79
C PHE A 172 5.65 -10.13 -2.19
N PRO A 173 6.49 -9.75 -1.23
CA PRO A 173 7.74 -9.04 -1.52
C PRO A 173 8.88 -9.94 -2.04
N GLN A 174 8.69 -11.25 -2.08
CA GLN A 174 9.68 -12.19 -2.62
C GLN A 174 9.06 -13.22 -3.58
N ILE A 175 7.91 -12.90 -4.17
CA ILE A 175 7.19 -13.85 -5.02
C ILE A 175 7.84 -14.00 -6.39
N GLU A 176 7.97 -15.24 -6.82
CA GLU A 176 8.46 -15.59 -8.14
C GLU A 176 7.32 -15.52 -9.18
N PRO A 177 7.60 -15.16 -10.46
CA PRO A 177 6.58 -15.04 -11.50
C PRO A 177 5.68 -16.24 -11.70
N ASP A 178 6.22 -17.46 -11.56
CA ASP A 178 5.49 -18.72 -11.73
C ASP A 178 4.31 -18.86 -10.73
N ASN A 179 4.37 -18.14 -9.62
CA ASN A 179 3.37 -18.18 -8.56
C ASN A 179 2.38 -17.01 -8.60
N TRP A 180 2.49 -16.09 -9.57
CA TRP A 180 1.64 -14.89 -9.62
C TRP A 180 0.15 -15.20 -9.73
N THR A 181 -0.23 -16.21 -10.51
CA THR A 181 -1.64 -16.58 -10.66
C THR A 181 -2.30 -16.88 -9.32
N GLU A 182 -1.66 -17.72 -8.49
CA GLU A 182 -2.17 -18.05 -7.16
C GLU A 182 -2.08 -16.84 -6.22
N ALA A 183 -0.98 -16.07 -6.27
CA ALA A 183 -0.82 -14.88 -5.44
C ALA A 183 -1.91 -13.83 -5.70
N PHE A 184 -2.30 -13.60 -6.97
CA PHE A 184 -3.41 -12.70 -7.32
C PHE A 184 -4.78 -13.24 -6.87
N GLU A 185 -4.98 -14.55 -6.87
CA GLU A 185 -6.18 -15.15 -6.27
C GLU A 185 -6.23 -14.95 -4.75
N VAL A 186 -5.10 -15.08 -4.05
CA VAL A 186 -5.03 -14.73 -2.62
C VAL A 186 -5.34 -13.25 -2.40
N LEU A 187 -4.76 -12.36 -3.20
CA LEU A 187 -5.02 -10.92 -3.13
C LEU A 187 -6.50 -10.58 -3.44
N TRP A 188 -7.16 -11.40 -4.26
CA TRP A 188 -8.58 -11.30 -4.54
C TRP A 188 -9.42 -11.68 -3.32
N PHE A 189 -9.12 -12.81 -2.66
CA PHE A 189 -9.82 -13.20 -1.44
C PHE A 189 -9.63 -12.16 -0.32
N GLU A 190 -8.42 -11.64 -0.13
CA GLU A 190 -8.14 -10.60 0.87
C GLU A 190 -8.93 -9.31 0.58
N PHE A 191 -9.05 -8.91 -0.69
CA PHE A 191 -9.91 -7.80 -1.10
C PHE A 191 -11.38 -8.05 -0.76
N VAL A 192 -11.93 -9.23 -1.09
CA VAL A 192 -13.34 -9.53 -0.83
C VAL A 192 -13.64 -9.57 0.66
N ALA A 193 -12.77 -10.18 1.47
CA ALA A 193 -12.93 -10.21 2.93
C ALA A 193 -12.88 -8.79 3.52
N PHE A 194 -11.96 -7.95 3.04
CA PHE A 194 -11.89 -6.54 3.41
C PHE A 194 -13.21 -5.82 3.08
N CYS A 195 -13.77 -6.03 1.88
CA CYS A 195 -15.06 -5.48 1.50
C CYS A 195 -16.21 -5.98 2.39
N VAL A 196 -16.27 -7.27 2.71
CA VAL A 196 -17.30 -7.82 3.61
C VAL A 196 -17.26 -7.14 4.98
N SER A 197 -16.06 -6.97 5.53
CA SER A 197 -15.85 -6.27 6.81
C SER A 197 -16.24 -4.79 6.74
N LEU A 198 -15.81 -4.06 5.69
CA LEU A 198 -16.12 -2.65 5.52
C LEU A 198 -17.62 -2.40 5.31
N TRP A 199 -18.26 -3.16 4.42
CA TRP A 199 -19.69 -2.98 4.12
C TRP A 199 -20.59 -3.42 5.27
N THR A 200 -20.14 -4.34 6.13
CA THR A 200 -20.85 -4.66 7.38
C THR A 200 -20.87 -3.45 8.33
N GLN A 201 -19.78 -2.69 8.40
CA GLN A 201 -19.75 -1.43 9.16
C GLN A 201 -20.66 -0.37 8.52
N CYS A 202 -20.68 -0.26 7.19
CA CYS A 202 -21.62 0.62 6.50
C CYS A 202 -23.08 0.23 6.77
N LEU A 203 -23.40 -1.06 6.74
CA LEU A 203 -24.75 -1.57 7.01
C LEU A 203 -25.21 -1.16 8.41
N LYS A 204 -24.33 -1.26 9.41
CA LYS A 204 -24.61 -0.83 10.79
C LYS A 204 -25.06 0.64 10.84
N SER A 205 -24.38 1.53 10.13
CA SER A 205 -24.77 2.95 10.09
C SER A 205 -26.10 3.17 9.34
N VAL A 206 -26.39 2.35 8.33
CA VAL A 206 -27.60 2.48 7.52
C VAL A 206 -28.86 2.03 8.26
N ILE A 207 -28.75 1.02 9.13
CA ILE A 207 -29.89 0.46 9.87
C ILE A 207 -30.20 1.22 11.18
N GLU A 208 -29.39 2.20 11.55
CA GLU A 208 -29.68 3.07 12.69
C GLU A 208 -30.94 3.93 12.43
N PRO A 209 -31.66 4.41 13.47
CA PRO A 209 -32.81 5.27 13.28
C PRO A 209 -32.44 6.62 12.65
N HIS A 210 -33.02 6.95 11.49
CA HIS A 210 -32.75 8.19 10.75
C HIS A 210 -33.97 9.11 10.68
N THR A 211 -33.77 10.39 11.00
CA THR A 211 -34.83 11.42 10.93
C THR A 211 -34.74 12.20 9.61
N GLY A 212 -35.90 12.54 9.03
CA GLY A 212 -35.98 13.37 7.82
C GLY A 212 -37.01 12.88 6.80
N PRO A 213 -37.44 13.74 5.86
CA PRO A 213 -38.37 13.34 4.81
C PRO A 213 -37.73 12.27 3.92
N ASN A 214 -38.45 11.16 3.69
CA ASN A 214 -38.01 10.02 2.88
C ASN A 214 -36.72 9.33 3.35
N SER A 215 -36.25 9.58 4.59
CA SER A 215 -35.04 8.96 5.13
C SER A 215 -35.15 7.43 5.08
N PHE A 216 -36.27 6.89 5.53
CA PHE A 216 -36.49 5.45 5.57
C PHE A 216 -36.33 4.78 4.21
N GLU A 217 -36.98 5.28 3.15
CA GLU A 217 -36.90 4.68 1.81
C GLU A 217 -35.48 4.77 1.23
N TYR A 218 -34.76 5.87 1.48
CA TYR A 218 -33.37 6.02 1.08
C TYR A 218 -32.46 4.98 1.76
N PHE A 219 -32.52 4.88 3.09
CA PHE A 219 -31.69 3.94 3.85
C PHE A 219 -32.09 2.48 3.60
N ARG A 220 -33.35 2.21 3.34
CA ARG A 220 -33.84 0.88 2.93
C ARG A 220 -33.21 0.41 1.62
N ARG A 221 -33.15 1.27 0.60
CA ARG A 221 -32.46 0.96 -0.67
C ARG A 221 -30.97 0.75 -0.46
N LEU A 222 -30.35 1.59 0.36
CA LEU A 222 -28.94 1.49 0.66
C LEU A 222 -28.60 0.18 1.40
N ALA A 223 -29.45 -0.22 2.35
CA ALA A 223 -29.33 -1.50 3.05
C ALA A 223 -29.46 -2.68 2.10
N ALA A 224 -30.40 -2.63 1.15
CA ALA A 224 -30.57 -3.68 0.14
C ALA A 224 -29.31 -3.82 -0.73
N SER A 225 -28.76 -2.71 -1.24
CA SER A 225 -27.56 -2.76 -2.09
C SER A 225 -26.31 -3.21 -1.32
N ILE A 226 -26.12 -2.73 -0.08
CA ILE A 226 -25.04 -3.20 0.80
C ILE A 226 -25.17 -4.70 1.06
N SER A 227 -26.38 -5.17 1.36
CA SER A 227 -26.64 -6.58 1.66
C SER A 227 -26.41 -7.48 0.44
N ALA A 228 -26.70 -7.00 -0.77
CA ALA A 228 -26.38 -7.72 -2.00
C ALA A 228 -24.86 -7.90 -2.19
N LEU A 229 -24.07 -6.87 -1.86
CA LEU A 229 -22.60 -6.96 -1.92
C LEU A 229 -22.04 -7.90 -0.86
N LEU A 230 -22.56 -7.84 0.37
CA LEU A 230 -22.20 -8.79 1.44
C LEU A 230 -22.52 -10.23 1.07
N ALA A 231 -23.70 -10.46 0.46
CA ALA A 231 -24.10 -11.76 -0.05
C ALA A 231 -23.13 -12.28 -1.13
N LYS A 232 -22.75 -11.42 -2.07
CA LYS A 232 -21.75 -11.72 -3.11
C LYS A 232 -20.38 -12.06 -2.52
N GLY A 233 -19.98 -11.34 -1.47
CA GLY A 233 -18.75 -11.65 -0.74
C GLY A 233 -18.79 -13.01 -0.06
N ALA A 234 -19.90 -13.35 0.59
CA ALA A 234 -20.11 -14.67 1.19
C ALA A 234 -20.08 -15.80 0.13
N ASP A 235 -20.66 -15.56 -1.05
CA ASP A 235 -20.61 -16.50 -2.18
C ASP A 235 -19.18 -16.82 -2.64
N VAL A 236 -18.29 -15.82 -2.68
CA VAL A 236 -16.87 -16.03 -3.04
C VAL A 236 -16.18 -17.01 -2.08
N PHE A 237 -16.57 -17.02 -0.81
CA PHE A 237 -16.03 -17.91 0.21
C PHE A 237 -16.87 -19.17 0.45
N ASN A 238 -17.98 -19.36 -0.28
CA ASN A 238 -18.97 -20.41 -0.05
C ASN A 238 -19.51 -20.43 1.40
N VAL A 239 -19.70 -19.26 2.01
CA VAL A 239 -20.26 -19.09 3.35
C VAL A 239 -21.78 -19.01 3.28
N ASP A 240 -22.47 -19.67 4.22
CA ASP A 240 -23.93 -19.57 4.31
C ASP A 240 -24.33 -18.15 4.76
N ARG A 241 -25.28 -17.57 4.02
CA ARG A 241 -25.80 -16.21 4.25
C ARG A 241 -27.31 -16.20 4.47
N ARG A 242 -27.95 -17.37 4.61
CA ARG A 242 -29.41 -17.47 4.70
C ARG A 242 -29.97 -16.69 5.88
N ALA A 243 -29.39 -16.84 7.07
CA ALA A 243 -29.83 -16.11 8.26
C ALA A 243 -29.71 -14.59 8.08
N PHE A 244 -28.60 -14.14 7.49
CA PHE A 244 -28.39 -12.73 7.16
C PHE A 244 -29.44 -12.19 6.19
N LEU A 245 -29.72 -12.91 5.08
CA LEU A 245 -30.72 -12.48 4.10
C LEU A 245 -32.15 -12.44 4.69
N ILE A 246 -32.48 -13.34 5.62
CA ILE A 246 -33.77 -13.31 6.33
C ILE A 246 -33.87 -12.06 7.20
N ALA A 247 -32.81 -11.75 7.97
CA ALA A 247 -32.76 -10.54 8.81
C ALA A 247 -32.87 -9.25 7.97
N VAL A 248 -32.19 -9.19 6.83
CA VAL A 248 -32.29 -8.07 5.89
C VAL A 248 -33.71 -7.94 5.35
N ARG A 249 -34.33 -9.05 4.90
CA ARG A 249 -35.72 -9.01 4.40
C ARG A 249 -36.68 -8.46 5.46
N LYS A 250 -36.56 -8.92 6.71
CA LYS A 250 -37.36 -8.41 7.83
C LYS A 250 -37.21 -6.89 7.98
N PHE A 251 -36.00 -6.35 7.91
CA PHE A 251 -35.78 -4.90 7.92
C PHE A 251 -36.40 -4.18 6.70
N LEU A 252 -36.29 -4.75 5.50
CA LEU A 252 -36.84 -4.13 4.29
C LEU A 252 -38.38 -4.13 4.25
N ASP A 253 -39.02 -5.11 4.88
CA ASP A 253 -40.48 -5.30 4.88
C ASP A 253 -41.13 -4.64 6.11
N GLU A 254 -40.53 -4.80 7.29
CA GLU A 254 -41.12 -4.43 8.59
C GLU A 254 -40.38 -3.27 9.28
N GLY A 255 -39.18 -2.90 8.80
CA GLY A 255 -38.35 -1.87 9.41
C GLY A 255 -37.62 -2.31 10.68
N ASP A 256 -37.60 -3.61 11.00
CA ASP A 256 -36.90 -4.16 12.18
C ASP A 256 -35.46 -4.60 11.85
N PRO A 257 -34.43 -3.90 12.37
CA PRO A 257 -33.03 -4.24 12.13
C PRO A 257 -32.44 -5.22 13.17
N GLY A 258 -33.20 -5.69 14.16
CA GLY A 258 -32.68 -6.32 15.38
C GLY A 258 -31.72 -7.48 15.17
N ASP A 259 -31.95 -8.31 14.15
CA ASP A 259 -31.15 -9.50 13.86
C ASP A 259 -29.94 -9.23 12.94
N ILE A 260 -29.90 -8.06 12.27
CA ILE A 260 -28.85 -7.72 11.30
C ILE A 260 -27.46 -7.64 11.95
N PRO A 261 -27.26 -6.99 13.11
CA PRO A 261 -25.93 -6.93 13.73
C PRO A 261 -25.34 -8.30 14.08
N ALA A 262 -26.16 -9.22 14.60
CA ALA A 262 -25.70 -10.55 14.98
C ALA A 262 -25.37 -11.41 13.75
N THR A 263 -26.26 -11.43 12.76
CA THR A 263 -26.09 -12.22 11.54
C THR A 263 -24.97 -11.71 10.64
N SER A 264 -24.78 -10.39 10.54
CA SER A 264 -23.65 -9.80 9.81
C SER A 264 -22.30 -10.07 10.49
N LYS A 265 -22.24 -10.03 11.83
CA LYS A 265 -21.03 -10.42 12.57
C LYS A 265 -20.65 -11.88 12.35
N ALA A 266 -21.64 -12.77 12.32
CA ALA A 266 -21.41 -14.19 12.01
C ALA A 266 -20.85 -14.35 10.58
N LEU A 267 -21.45 -13.66 9.60
CA LEU A 267 -20.98 -13.65 8.21
C LEU A 267 -19.50 -13.23 8.09
N VAL A 268 -19.12 -12.13 8.76
CA VAL A 268 -17.73 -11.66 8.80
C VAL A 268 -16.82 -12.72 9.43
N SER A 269 -17.21 -13.31 10.55
CA SER A 269 -16.42 -14.34 11.25
C SER A 269 -16.17 -15.58 10.36
N ASP A 270 -17.18 -16.03 9.63
CA ASP A 270 -17.07 -17.20 8.76
C ASP A 270 -16.21 -16.90 7.52
N VAL A 271 -16.31 -15.69 6.96
CA VAL A 271 -15.44 -15.21 5.88
C VAL A 271 -13.98 -15.12 6.35
N GLU A 272 -13.72 -14.56 7.53
CA GLU A 272 -12.37 -14.49 8.11
C GLU A 272 -11.80 -15.89 8.39
N LEU A 273 -12.62 -16.84 8.85
CA LEU A 273 -12.20 -18.23 9.04
C LEU A 273 -11.80 -18.88 7.70
N ALA A 274 -12.60 -18.68 6.65
CA ALA A 274 -12.30 -19.17 5.30
C ALA A 274 -11.03 -18.52 4.74
N LEU A 275 -10.85 -17.21 4.91
CA LEU A 275 -9.64 -16.49 4.54
C LEU A 275 -8.41 -17.00 5.31
N GLY A 276 -8.56 -17.31 6.60
CA GLY A 276 -7.51 -17.90 7.42
C GLY A 276 -6.97 -19.20 6.82
N ASN A 277 -7.81 -20.02 6.19
CA ASN A 277 -7.37 -21.24 5.51
C ASN A 277 -6.60 -20.95 4.21
N VAL A 278 -6.90 -19.85 3.52
CA VAL A 278 -6.09 -19.36 2.38
C VAL A 278 -4.74 -18.86 2.87
N ARG A 279 -4.72 -18.01 3.90
CA ARG A 279 -3.51 -17.40 4.47
C ARG A 279 -2.54 -18.41 5.10
N LYS A 280 -3.02 -19.57 5.61
CA LYS A 280 -2.14 -20.65 6.09
C LYS A 280 -1.15 -21.14 5.03
N ARG A 281 -1.54 -21.12 3.75
CA ARG A 281 -0.67 -21.50 2.62
C ARG A 281 0.21 -20.34 2.13
N TRP A 282 -0.20 -19.11 2.44
CA TRP A 282 0.38 -17.86 1.96
C TRP A 282 0.61 -16.90 3.12
N LEU A 283 1.63 -17.20 3.93
CA LEU A 283 1.90 -16.42 5.15
C LEU A 283 2.10 -14.93 4.82
N LEU A 284 1.48 -14.08 5.63
CA LEU A 284 1.60 -12.64 5.53
C LEU A 284 2.95 -12.22 6.10
N GLN A 285 3.82 -11.67 5.25
CA GLN A 285 5.19 -11.33 5.66
C GLN A 285 5.28 -9.94 6.30
N LEU A 286 4.39 -9.03 5.90
CA LEU A 286 4.45 -7.60 6.22
C LEU A 286 3.06 -7.06 6.54
N THR A 287 2.47 -7.52 7.64
CA THR A 287 1.07 -7.26 8.00
C THR A 287 0.72 -5.78 7.98
N ASP A 288 1.42 -4.95 8.75
CA ASP A 288 1.08 -3.53 8.90
C ASP A 288 1.19 -2.76 7.58
N MET A 289 2.24 -3.03 6.80
CA MET A 289 2.44 -2.39 5.49
C MET A 289 1.40 -2.85 4.48
N PHE A 290 1.03 -4.12 4.49
CA PHE A 290 -0.01 -4.64 3.62
C PHE A 290 -1.38 -4.05 3.98
N GLU A 291 -1.76 -4.05 5.26
CA GLU A 291 -3.04 -3.51 5.72
C GLU A 291 -3.17 -2.01 5.40
N PHE A 292 -2.10 -1.23 5.64
CA PHE A 292 -2.02 0.17 5.25
C PHE A 292 -2.21 0.34 3.74
N THR A 293 -1.48 -0.45 2.93
CA THR A 293 -1.56 -0.36 1.47
C THR A 293 -2.94 -0.77 0.95
N GLN A 294 -3.53 -1.81 1.53
CA GLN A 294 -4.84 -2.32 1.17
C GLN A 294 -5.93 -1.28 1.44
N LEU A 295 -5.87 -0.56 2.57
CA LEU A 295 -6.82 0.51 2.89
C LEU A 295 -6.91 1.56 1.76
N PHE A 296 -5.76 2.05 1.29
CA PHE A 296 -5.72 3.08 0.25
C PHE A 296 -5.93 2.52 -1.16
N SER A 297 -5.44 1.30 -1.43
CA SER A 297 -5.69 0.61 -2.71
C SER A 297 -7.19 0.36 -2.91
N VAL A 298 -7.89 -0.14 -1.87
CA VAL A 298 -9.34 -0.33 -1.89
C VAL A 298 -10.06 1.01 -2.07
N SER A 299 -9.58 2.10 -1.46
CA SER A 299 -10.15 3.44 -1.66
C SER A 299 -10.08 3.88 -3.14
N VAL A 300 -8.94 3.66 -3.80
CA VAL A 300 -8.77 3.95 -5.24
C VAL A 300 -9.69 3.06 -6.09
N VAL A 301 -9.84 1.78 -5.74
CA VAL A 301 -10.75 0.84 -6.42
C VAL A 301 -12.20 1.31 -6.32
N ILE A 302 -12.67 1.65 -5.10
CA ILE A 302 -14.05 2.08 -4.88
C ILE A 302 -14.33 3.37 -5.66
N ALA A 303 -13.44 4.35 -5.61
CA ALA A 303 -13.62 5.60 -6.35
C ALA A 303 -13.67 5.37 -7.87
N SER A 304 -12.79 4.51 -8.39
CA SER A 304 -12.76 4.12 -9.81
C SER A 304 -14.02 3.34 -10.23
N ALA A 305 -14.69 2.66 -9.31
CA ALA A 305 -15.89 1.88 -9.60
C ALA A 305 -17.14 2.74 -9.82
N VAL A 306 -17.18 3.96 -9.28
CA VAL A 306 -18.40 4.79 -9.26
C VAL A 306 -18.19 6.24 -9.69
N SER A 307 -16.97 6.62 -10.06
CA SER A 307 -16.67 7.98 -10.52
C SER A 307 -15.78 7.93 -11.76
N PRO A 308 -15.95 8.88 -12.71
CA PRO A 308 -14.94 9.11 -13.73
C PRO A 308 -13.57 9.38 -13.09
N LEU A 309 -12.50 9.23 -13.88
CA LEU A 309 -11.15 9.53 -13.39
C LEU A 309 -11.05 10.99 -12.90
N THR A 310 -10.82 11.17 -11.60
CA THR A 310 -10.66 12.50 -10.98
C THR A 310 -9.21 12.74 -10.56
N LYS A 311 -8.87 14.02 -10.38
CA LYS A 311 -7.57 14.42 -9.83
C LYS A 311 -7.29 13.76 -8.48
N ASP A 312 -8.31 13.62 -7.63
CA ASP A 312 -8.14 13.07 -6.28
C ASP A 312 -7.82 11.56 -6.31
N ILE A 313 -8.35 10.82 -7.29
CA ILE A 313 -7.96 9.42 -7.55
C ILE A 313 -6.47 9.36 -7.89
N CYS A 314 -6.02 10.20 -8.82
CA CYS A 314 -4.61 10.25 -9.22
C CYS A 314 -3.69 10.64 -8.06
N VAL A 315 -4.11 11.60 -7.22
CA VAL A 315 -3.32 12.06 -6.06
C VAL A 315 -3.18 10.95 -5.04
N LEU A 316 -4.26 10.26 -4.65
CA LEU A 316 -4.18 9.20 -3.65
C LEU A 316 -3.36 8.00 -4.15
N ALA A 317 -3.54 7.61 -5.42
CA ALA A 317 -2.72 6.56 -6.03
C ALA A 317 -1.24 6.97 -6.10
N GLY A 318 -0.95 8.20 -6.50
CA GLY A 318 0.42 8.74 -6.53
C GLY A 318 1.08 8.78 -5.16
N GLN A 319 0.33 9.17 -4.11
CA GLN A 319 0.77 9.10 -2.72
C GLN A 319 1.11 7.66 -2.32
N LEU A 320 0.24 6.71 -2.64
CA LEU A 320 0.45 5.30 -2.34
C LEU A 320 1.70 4.73 -3.02
N CYS A 321 1.90 5.09 -4.29
CA CYS A 321 3.07 4.65 -5.06
C CYS A 321 4.35 5.26 -4.51
N SER A 322 4.36 6.56 -4.27
CA SER A 322 5.51 7.27 -3.70
C SER A 322 5.87 6.75 -2.30
N TRP A 323 4.87 6.46 -1.46
CA TRP A 323 5.07 5.85 -0.15
C TRP A 323 5.62 4.43 -0.27
N SER A 324 4.99 3.59 -1.08
CA SER A 324 5.39 2.19 -1.26
C SER A 324 6.84 2.11 -1.75
N ILE A 325 7.18 2.94 -2.71
CA ILE A 325 8.56 3.03 -3.21
C ILE A 325 9.47 3.60 -2.12
N SER A 326 9.10 4.64 -1.39
CA SER A 326 9.93 5.18 -0.31
C SER A 326 10.26 4.16 0.79
N MET A 327 9.30 3.28 1.11
CA MET A 327 9.47 2.23 2.12
C MET A 327 10.47 1.15 1.70
N VAL A 328 10.53 0.87 0.40
CA VAL A 328 11.42 -0.15 -0.19
C VAL A 328 12.75 0.45 -0.65
N ASN A 329 12.68 1.67 -1.15
CA ASN A 329 13.74 2.47 -1.74
C ASN A 329 13.82 3.78 -0.95
N SER A 330 14.72 3.83 0.02
CA SER A 330 14.94 4.94 0.96
C SER A 330 15.38 6.27 0.31
N LEU A 331 15.38 6.34 -1.03
CA LEU A 331 15.80 7.46 -1.85
C LEU A 331 14.62 8.33 -2.32
N THR A 332 13.39 7.80 -2.28
CA THR A 332 12.18 8.50 -2.69
C THR A 332 11.51 9.16 -1.49
N ARG A 333 11.15 10.44 -1.61
CA ARG A 333 10.43 11.14 -0.54
C ARG A 333 8.97 10.66 -0.51
N GLY A 334 8.65 9.84 0.49
CA GLY A 334 7.28 9.39 0.73
C GLY A 334 6.38 10.47 1.37
N PRO A 335 5.08 10.45 1.09
CA PRO A 335 4.09 11.25 1.83
C PRO A 335 3.98 10.80 3.29
N ARG A 336 3.55 11.72 4.16
CA ARG A 336 3.26 11.43 5.58
C ARG A 336 1.90 10.75 5.71
N ILE A 337 1.66 10.05 6.82
CA ILE A 337 0.35 9.46 7.14
C ILE A 337 -0.78 10.51 7.05
N GLN A 338 -0.51 11.74 7.50
CA GLN A 338 -1.49 12.83 7.41
C GLN A 338 -1.86 13.22 5.97
N ASP A 339 -0.94 13.06 5.02
CA ASP A 339 -1.21 13.34 3.60
C ASP A 339 -2.19 12.33 3.01
N PHE A 340 -2.13 11.07 3.45
CA PHE A 340 -3.09 10.03 3.08
C PHE A 340 -4.47 10.27 3.68
N ARG A 341 -4.55 10.64 4.96
CA ARG A 341 -5.83 10.99 5.62
C ARG A 341 -6.52 12.14 4.89
N ASN A 342 -5.76 13.20 4.55
CA ASN A 342 -6.28 14.31 3.77
C ASN A 342 -6.67 13.89 2.34
N GLY A 343 -5.91 12.97 1.74
CA GLY A 343 -6.16 12.44 0.41
C GLY A 343 -7.48 11.67 0.33
N ILE A 344 -7.73 10.75 1.26
CA ILE A 344 -8.96 9.95 1.28
C ILE A 344 -10.20 10.78 1.61
N GLU A 345 -10.09 11.79 2.49
CA GLU A 345 -11.19 12.73 2.75
C GLU A 345 -11.56 13.53 1.50
N LYS A 346 -10.57 14.10 0.80
CA LYS A 346 -10.78 14.82 -0.45
C LYS A 346 -11.39 13.92 -1.52
N LEU A 347 -10.88 12.69 -1.66
CA LEU A 347 -11.42 11.69 -2.57
C LEU A 347 -12.90 11.41 -2.27
N SER A 348 -13.23 11.20 -1.00
CA SER A 348 -14.61 10.92 -0.57
C SER A 348 -15.57 12.06 -0.91
N VAL A 349 -15.16 13.32 -0.69
CA VAL A 349 -15.93 14.51 -1.09
C VAL A 349 -16.08 14.61 -2.62
N SER A 350 -15.01 14.32 -3.36
CA SER A 350 -14.98 14.37 -4.82
C SER A 350 -15.95 13.36 -5.43
N VAL A 351 -15.93 12.11 -4.93
CA VAL A 351 -16.83 11.04 -5.37
C VAL A 351 -18.29 11.33 -4.98
N LEU A 352 -18.52 11.90 -3.80
CA LEU A 352 -19.85 12.34 -3.37
C LEU A 352 -20.42 13.40 -4.33
N ARG A 353 -19.63 14.42 -4.67
CA ARG A 353 -20.04 15.46 -5.64
C ARG A 353 -20.34 14.88 -7.02
N ALA A 354 -19.51 13.94 -7.49
CA ALA A 354 -19.71 13.28 -8.78
C ALA A 354 -20.99 12.42 -8.82
N ASN A 355 -21.44 11.92 -7.68
CA ASN A 355 -22.61 11.03 -7.57
C ASN A 355 -23.81 11.68 -6.87
N ASP A 356 -23.79 13.00 -6.67
CA ASP A 356 -24.80 13.70 -5.88
C ASP A 356 -26.21 13.59 -6.49
N THR A 357 -26.28 13.59 -7.82
CA THR A 357 -27.51 13.41 -8.59
C THR A 357 -27.96 11.95 -8.66
N LYS A 358 -27.13 11.01 -8.17
CA LYS A 358 -27.33 9.56 -8.22
C LYS A 358 -27.44 8.94 -6.82
N ARG A 359 -27.81 9.71 -5.80
CA ARG A 359 -27.95 9.26 -4.40
C ARG A 359 -28.83 8.00 -4.22
N TYR A 360 -29.81 7.79 -5.10
CA TYR A 360 -30.70 6.62 -5.06
C TYR A 360 -30.25 5.46 -5.96
N SER A 361 -29.09 5.58 -6.62
CA SER A 361 -28.54 4.51 -7.45
C SER A 361 -28.06 3.35 -6.59
N PRO A 362 -28.15 2.10 -7.06
CA PRO A 362 -27.63 0.94 -6.35
C PRO A 362 -26.16 1.11 -5.91
N GLU A 363 -25.34 1.75 -6.73
CA GLU A 363 -23.90 1.94 -6.51
C GLU A 363 -23.55 2.99 -5.45
N PHE A 364 -24.53 3.74 -4.92
CA PHE A 364 -24.26 4.81 -3.95
C PHE A 364 -23.65 4.28 -2.63
N HIS A 365 -23.77 2.98 -2.35
CA HIS A 365 -23.06 2.35 -1.22
C HIS A 365 -21.54 2.51 -1.30
N CYS A 366 -20.96 2.61 -2.49
CA CYS A 366 -19.52 2.84 -2.68
C CYS A 366 -19.11 4.22 -2.16
N THR A 367 -19.94 5.24 -2.37
CA THR A 367 -19.72 6.58 -1.80
C THR A 367 -19.72 6.54 -0.28
N LEU A 368 -20.66 5.80 0.33
CA LEU A 368 -20.69 5.61 1.78
C LEU A 368 -19.45 4.83 2.28
N ALA A 369 -19.03 3.79 1.56
CA ALA A 369 -17.85 3.00 1.92
C ALA A 369 -16.57 3.82 1.91
N LEU A 370 -16.39 4.75 0.95
CA LEU A 370 -15.28 5.71 0.96
C LEU A 370 -15.29 6.60 2.19
N TRP A 371 -16.46 7.13 2.55
CA TRP A 371 -16.61 7.92 3.77
C TRP A 371 -16.21 7.13 5.01
N LYS A 372 -16.62 5.86 5.06
CA LYS A 372 -16.25 4.96 6.16
C LYS A 372 -14.75 4.67 6.20
N LEU A 373 -14.10 4.53 5.05
CA LEU A 373 -12.65 4.39 4.98
C LEU A 373 -11.91 5.65 5.47
N ALA A 374 -12.43 6.84 5.17
CA ALA A 374 -11.87 8.09 5.69
C ALA A 374 -11.97 8.16 7.24
N GLU A 375 -13.05 7.65 7.83
CA GLU A 375 -13.13 7.47 9.29
C GLU A 375 -12.09 6.50 9.83
N LEU A 376 -11.93 5.33 9.19
CA LEU A 376 -10.96 4.32 9.59
C LEU A 376 -9.52 4.84 9.49
N ALA A 377 -9.18 5.56 8.41
CA ALA A 377 -7.85 6.14 8.20
C ALA A 377 -7.47 7.16 9.29
N ARG A 378 -8.46 7.83 9.91
CA ARG A 378 -8.23 8.73 11.05
C ARG A 378 -7.93 8.00 12.35
N ALA A 379 -8.42 6.77 12.51
CA ALA A 379 -8.22 5.95 13.70
C ALA A 379 -6.88 5.18 13.70
N VAL A 380 -6.20 5.08 12.55
CA VAL A 380 -4.86 4.48 12.45
C VAL A 380 -3.83 5.50 12.94
N GLU A 381 -3.42 5.43 14.22
CA GLU A 381 -2.43 6.33 14.84
C GLU A 381 -1.01 6.19 14.30
#